data_AF-A0A4T0CBY1-F1
#
_entry.id   AF-A0A4T0CBY1-F1
#
_cell.length_a   1.000
_cell.length_b   1.000
_cell.length_c   1.000
_cell.angle_alpha   90.00
_cell.angle_beta   90.00
_cell.angle_gamma   90.00
#
_symmetry.space_group_name_H-M   'P 1'
#
loop_
_entity.id
_entity.type
_entity.pdbx_description
1 polymer ?
#
loop_
_entity_poly.entity_id
_entity_poly.type
_entity_poly.pdbx_seq_one_letter_code
_entity_poly.pdbx_strand_id
1 'polypeptide(L)'
;MVAMCFFTTLIVTINIVAKSDSNLLPPGFDVSTLTPEQVHDREYGSKLVLVVEQSQIMTTWCEKLCLLFLYQRLVTVGSKERLAIKVLFYYVGISFVVMEVLYFGV
;
A
#
# COMPACT_ATOMS: atom_id res chain seq x y z
N MET A 1 -2.27 -1.96 -16.21
CA MET A 1 -1.78 -3.33 -15.97
C MET A 1 -1.10 -3.45 -14.61
N VAL A 2 -0.08 -2.64 -14.32
CA VAL A 2 0.62 -2.63 -13.01
C VAL A 2 -0.32 -2.50 -11.81
N ALA A 3 -1.26 -1.56 -11.82
CA ALA A 3 -2.25 -1.39 -10.74
C ALA A 3 -3.04 -2.69 -10.45
N MET A 4 -3.45 -3.42 -11.50
CA MET A 4 -4.21 -4.66 -11.36
C MET A 4 -3.37 -5.79 -10.78
N CYS A 5 -2.07 -5.82 -11.06
CA CYS A 5 -1.15 -6.78 -10.44
C CYS A 5 -1.07 -6.55 -8.93
N PHE A 6 -0.80 -5.31 -8.50
CA PHE A 6 -0.79 -4.97 -7.07
C PHE A 6 -2.14 -5.20 -6.41
N PHE A 7 -3.25 -4.86 -7.07
CA PHE A 7 -4.58 -5.12 -6.54
C PHE A 7 -4.86 -6.62 -6.39
N THR A 8 -4.45 -7.44 -7.35
CA THR A 8 -4.62 -8.90 -7.25
C THR A 8 -3.77 -9.46 -6.11
N THR A 9 -2.51 -9.04 -6.00
CA THR A 9 -1.63 -9.42 -4.89
C THR A 9 -2.22 -9.00 -3.55
N LEU A 10 -2.76 -7.78 -3.45
CA LEU A 10 -3.44 -7.28 -2.27
C LEU A 10 -4.60 -8.20 -1.88
N ILE A 11 -5.52 -8.49 -2.80
CA ILE A 11 -6.69 -9.32 -2.53
C ILE A 11 -6.29 -10.75 -2.13
N VAL A 12 -5.29 -11.34 -2.77
CA VAL A 12 -4.83 -12.68 -2.40
C VAL A 12 -4.20 -12.67 -1.01
N THR A 13 -3.24 -11.77 -0.78
CA THR A 13 -2.47 -11.73 0.48
C THR A 13 -3.31 -11.32 1.68
N ILE A 14 -4.26 -10.39 1.53
CA ILE A 14 -5.14 -10.00 2.64
C ILE A 14 -6.07 -11.13 3.08
N ASN A 15 -6.51 -11.98 2.15
CA ASN A 15 -7.32 -13.15 2.48
C ASN A 15 -6.52 -14.26 3.17
N ILE A 16 -5.20 -14.33 2.92
CA ILE A 16 -4.28 -15.22 3.64
C ILE A 16 -4.07 -14.66 5.06
N VAL A 17 -3.71 -13.37 5.16
CA VAL A 17 -3.44 -12.70 6.43
C VAL A 17 -4.66 -12.70 7.35
N ALA A 18 -5.87 -12.60 6.81
CA ALA A 18 -7.12 -12.68 7.58
C ALA A 18 -7.31 -14.02 8.35
N LYS A 19 -6.51 -15.04 8.02
CA LYS A 19 -6.53 -16.36 8.67
C LYS A 19 -5.28 -16.64 9.52
N SER A 20 -4.27 -15.78 9.47
CA SER A 20 -3.05 -15.91 10.27
C SER A 20 -3.13 -14.97 11.48
N ASP A 21 -2.47 -15.35 12.57
CA ASP A 21 -2.18 -14.40 13.63
C ASP A 21 -1.01 -13.47 13.24
N SER A 22 -0.79 -12.39 13.99
CA SER A 22 0.33 -11.46 13.76
C SER A 22 1.14 -11.23 15.03
N ASN A 23 2.23 -10.49 14.90
CA ASN A 23 3.05 -10.03 16.03
C ASN A 23 2.37 -8.94 16.88
N LEU A 24 1.16 -8.49 16.52
CA LEU A 24 0.39 -7.55 17.34
C LEU A 24 -0.32 -8.33 18.46
N LEU A 25 0.35 -8.40 19.60
CA LEU A 25 -0.17 -9.04 20.82
C LEU A 25 -0.83 -7.99 21.72
N PRO A 26 -1.96 -8.33 22.39
CA PRO A 26 -2.59 -7.41 23.33
C PRO A 26 -1.67 -7.15 24.54
N PRO A 27 -1.80 -5.98 25.20
CA PRO A 27 -1.01 -5.69 26.38
C PRO A 27 -1.28 -6.72 27.49
N GLY A 28 -0.20 -7.24 28.10
CA GLY A 28 -0.28 -8.28 29.12
C GLY A 28 -0.41 -9.71 28.58
N PHE A 29 -0.27 -9.92 27.27
CA PHE A 29 -0.23 -11.25 26.69
C PHE A 29 1.03 -12.03 27.13
N ASP A 30 0.83 -13.23 27.66
CA ASP A 30 1.94 -14.10 28.07
C ASP A 30 2.50 -14.87 26.88
N VAL A 31 3.61 -14.38 26.33
CA VAL A 31 4.33 -14.99 25.19
C VAL A 31 4.82 -16.41 25.48
N SER A 32 5.01 -16.80 26.75
CA SER A 32 5.47 -18.14 27.11
C SER A 32 4.43 -19.23 26.87
N THR A 33 3.16 -18.83 26.67
CA THR A 33 2.05 -19.72 26.34
C THR A 33 1.98 -20.12 24.87
N LEU A 34 2.78 -19.47 24.00
CA LEU A 34 2.78 -19.74 22.58
C LEU A 34 3.50 -21.05 22.26
N THR A 35 2.87 -21.91 21.45
CA THR A 35 3.55 -23.07 20.88
C THR A 35 4.50 -22.63 19.75
N PRO A 36 5.54 -23.43 19.43
CA PRO A 36 6.43 -23.14 18.31
C PRO A 36 5.70 -22.92 16.98
N GLU A 37 4.62 -23.67 16.74
CA GLU A 37 3.79 -23.54 15.53
C GLU A 37 3.07 -22.20 15.48
N GLN A 38 2.54 -21.73 16.61
CA GLN A 38 1.87 -20.43 16.71
C GLN A 38 2.83 -19.26 16.52
N VAL A 39 4.07 -19.39 17.00
CA VAL A 39 5.13 -18.40 16.76
C VAL A 39 5.44 -18.34 15.27
N HIS A 40 5.62 -19.49 14.61
CA HIS A 40 5.92 -19.55 13.19
C HIS A 40 4.78 -18.96 12.32
N ASP A 41 3.52 -19.29 12.62
CA ASP A 41 2.37 -18.73 11.89
C ASP A 41 2.28 -17.20 12.05
N ARG A 42 2.50 -16.69 13.26
CA ARG A 42 2.56 -15.25 13.55
C ARG A 42 3.67 -14.53 12.80
N GLU A 43 4.86 -15.12 12.73
CA GLU A 43 5.98 -14.56 11.97
C GLU A 43 5.67 -14.48 10.47
N TYR A 44 5.04 -15.53 9.93
CA TYR A 44 4.62 -15.56 8.54
C TYR A 44 3.54 -14.51 8.25
N GLY A 45 2.50 -14.45 9.09
CA GLY A 45 1.43 -13.46 9.00
C GLY A 45 1.97 -12.03 9.06
N SER A 46 2.85 -11.73 10.02
CA SER A 46 3.46 -10.40 10.15
C SER A 46 4.30 -9.98 8.93
N LYS A 47 5.03 -10.91 8.30
CA LYS A 47 5.77 -10.60 7.06
C LYS A 47 4.81 -10.33 5.89
N LEU A 48 3.72 -11.07 5.80
CA LEU A 48 2.70 -10.85 4.76
C LEU A 48 1.92 -9.54 4.93
N VAL A 49 1.72 -9.05 6.16
CA VAL A 49 1.10 -7.74 6.41
C VAL A 49 1.85 -6.63 5.66
N LEU A 50 3.19 -6.65 5.66
CA LEU A 50 3.98 -5.68 4.90
C LEU A 50 3.70 -5.77 3.39
N VAL A 51 3.50 -6.98 2.85
CA VAL A 51 3.15 -7.17 1.43
C VAL A 51 1.76 -6.63 1.13
N VAL A 52 0.80 -6.83 2.04
CA VAL A 52 -0.56 -6.28 1.95
C VAL A 52 -0.51 -4.76 1.91
N GLU A 53 0.16 -4.14 2.89
CA GLU A 53 0.25 -2.69 3.04
C GLU A 53 0.93 -2.04 1.83
N GLN A 54 2.06 -2.59 1.38
CA GLN A 54 2.77 -2.12 0.19
C GLN A 54 1.94 -2.32 -1.10
N SER A 55 1.21 -3.43 -1.23
CA SER A 55 0.33 -3.63 -2.39
C SER A 55 -0.85 -2.65 -2.40
N GLN A 56 -1.40 -2.31 -1.23
CA GLN A 56 -2.47 -1.31 -1.09
C GLN A 56 -1.98 0.09 -1.48
N ILE A 57 -0.79 0.46 -0.99
CA ILE A 57 -0.11 1.70 -1.36
C ILE A 57 0.09 1.76 -2.87
N MET A 58 0.72 0.74 -3.45
CA MET A 58 1.04 0.74 -4.88
C MET A 58 -0.21 0.79 -5.76
N THR A 59 -1.28 0.09 -5.36
CA THR A 59 -2.58 0.16 -6.05
C THR A 59 -3.12 1.60 -6.03
N THR A 60 -3.19 2.21 -4.85
CA THR A 60 -3.73 3.56 -4.65
C THR A 60 -2.95 4.62 -5.44
N TRP A 61 -1.62 4.55 -5.45
CA TRP A 61 -0.80 5.51 -6.19
C TRP A 61 -0.84 5.29 -7.71
N CYS A 62 -0.88 4.03 -8.16
CA CYS A 62 -1.06 3.74 -9.59
C CYS A 62 -2.39 4.29 -10.12
N GLU A 63 -3.47 4.22 -9.34
CA GLU A 63 -4.77 4.79 -9.72
C GLU A 63 -4.72 6.32 -9.84
N LYS A 64 -4.08 7.00 -8.88
CA LYS A 64 -3.85 8.45 -8.96
C LYS A 64 -3.09 8.83 -10.24
N LEU A 65 -2.01 8.11 -10.55
CA LEU A 65 -1.24 8.34 -11.76
C LEU A 65 -2.06 8.06 -13.04
N CYS A 66 -2.86 6.99 -13.04
CA CYS A 66 -3.76 6.66 -14.16
C CYS A 66 -4.74 7.80 -14.44
N LEU A 67 -5.39 8.32 -13.39
CA LEU A 67 -6.31 9.46 -13.49
C LEU A 67 -5.59 10.71 -14.00
N LEU A 68 -4.40 11.02 -13.48
CA LEU A 68 -3.63 12.17 -13.94
C LEU A 68 -3.23 12.07 -15.42
N PHE A 69 -2.82 10.89 -15.88
CA PHE A 69 -2.55 10.67 -17.31
C PHE A 69 -3.80 10.79 -18.18
N LEU A 70 -4.94 10.27 -17.70
CA LEU A 70 -6.22 10.42 -18.37
C LEU A 70 -6.62 11.90 -18.49
N TYR A 71 -6.55 12.65 -17.39
CA TYR A 71 -6.86 14.08 -17.37
C TYR A 71 -5.91 14.88 -18.27
N GLN A 72 -4.61 14.56 -18.26
CA GLN A 72 -3.64 15.20 -19.14
C GLN A 72 -3.98 15.00 -20.62
N ARG A 73 -4.55 13.84 -21.00
CA ARG A 73 -4.99 13.58 -22.38
C ARG A 73 -6.29 14.31 -22.73
N LEU A 74 -7.24 14.38 -21.80
CA LEU A 74 -8.54 15.01 -22.03
C LEU A 74 -8.46 16.54 -22.10
N VAL A 75 -7.57 17.16 -21.33
CA VAL A 75 -7.44 18.63 -21.28
C VAL A 75 -6.60 19.15 -22.45
N THR A 76 -7.28 19.61 -23.50
CA THR A 76 -6.64 20.07 -24.74
C THR A 76 -6.55 21.59 -24.88
N VAL A 77 -7.50 22.38 -24.34
CA VAL A 77 -7.65 23.81 -24.72
C VAL A 77 -7.25 24.81 -23.60
N GLY A 78 -7.12 24.37 -22.35
CA GLY A 78 -6.87 25.26 -21.21
C GLY A 78 -5.42 25.31 -20.72
N SER A 79 -4.78 26.50 -20.77
CA SER A 79 -3.39 26.67 -20.30
C SER A 79 -3.26 26.55 -18.77
N LYS A 80 -4.26 27.03 -18.02
CA LYS A 80 -4.31 26.98 -16.56
C LYS A 80 -4.55 25.56 -16.04
N GLU A 81 -5.43 24.83 -16.70
CA GLU A 81 -5.78 23.44 -16.40
C GLU A 81 -4.59 22.51 -16.67
N ARG A 82 -3.87 22.73 -17.78
CA ARG A 82 -2.61 22.01 -18.06
C ARG A 82 -1.54 22.29 -16.99
N LEU A 83 -1.43 23.53 -16.50
CA LEU A 83 -0.53 23.87 -15.40
C LEU A 83 -0.95 23.17 -14.10
N ALA A 84 -2.24 23.19 -13.76
CA ALA A 84 -2.78 22.53 -12.58
C ALA A 84 -2.49 21.02 -12.59
N ILE A 85 -2.69 20.35 -13.73
CA ILE A 85 -2.35 18.92 -13.88
C ILE A 85 -0.86 18.67 -13.65
N LYS A 86 0.03 19.51 -14.18
CA LYS A 86 1.48 19.39 -13.93
C LYS A 86 1.82 19.54 -12.45
N VAL A 87 1.25 20.53 -11.77
CA VAL A 87 1.44 20.72 -10.32
C VAL A 87 0.93 19.50 -9.55
N LEU A 88 -0.22 18.95 -9.93
CA LEU A 88 -0.77 17.74 -9.32
C LEU A 88 0.13 16.51 -9.54
N PHE A 89 0.77 16.37 -10.70
CA PHE A 89 1.77 15.32 -10.92
C PHE A 89 2.91 15.39 -9.91
N TYR A 90 3.49 16.58 -9.71
CA TYR A 90 4.55 16.76 -8.71
C TYR A 90 4.03 16.51 -7.28
N TYR A 91 2.85 17.03 -6.95
CA TYR A 91 2.24 16.81 -5.64
C TYR A 91 2.02 15.32 -5.33
N VAL A 92 1.48 14.55 -6.29
CA VAL A 92 1.27 13.10 -6.14
C VAL A 92 2.60 12.35 -6.04
N GLY A 93 3.60 12.73 -6.84
CA GLY A 93 4.93 12.12 -6.77
C GLY A 93 5.66 12.40 -5.46
N ILE A 94 5.63 13.64 -4.96
CA ILE A 94 6.26 14.02 -3.69
C ILE A 94 5.54 13.35 -2.52
N SER A 95 4.21 13.36 -2.51
CA SER A 95 3.44 12.71 -1.44
C SER A 95 3.64 11.20 -1.39
N PHE A 96 3.90 10.55 -2.54
CA PHE A 96 4.34 9.14 -2.57
C PHE A 96 5.63 8.95 -1.79
N VAL A 97 6.67 9.71 -2.15
CA VAL A 97 8.00 9.58 -1.54
C VAL A 97 7.95 9.89 -0.05
N VAL A 98 7.24 10.94 0.36
CA VAL A 98 7.06 11.29 1.78
C VAL A 98 6.37 10.14 2.53
N MET A 99 5.32 9.57 1.95
CA MET A 99 4.59 8.48 2.58
C MET A 99 5.46 7.21 2.71
N GLU A 100 6.19 6.80 1.67
CA GLU A 100 7.12 5.66 1.75
C GLU A 100 8.21 5.87 2.81
N VAL A 101 8.78 7.08 2.87
CA VAL A 101 9.81 7.42 3.88
C VAL A 101 9.23 7.34 5.29
N LEU A 102 8.02 7.83 5.52
CA LEU A 102 7.36 7.74 6.83
C LEU A 102 6.96 6.31 7.18
N TYR A 103 6.53 5.53 6.17
CA TYR A 103 6.15 4.13 6.34
C TYR A 103 7.33 3.26 6.76
N PHE A 104 8.49 3.41 6.12
CA PHE A 104 9.72 2.67 6.48
C PHE A 104 10.54 3.33 7.59
N GLY A 105 10.19 4.54 7.99
CA GLY A 105 10.92 5.31 9.01
C GLY A 105 10.52 4.99 10.45
N VAL A 106 9.53 4.09 10.64
CA VAL A 106 9.01 3.61 11.94
C VAL A 106 9.26 2.11 12.04
#